data_AF-A0A7C1HGB7-F1
#
_entry.id   AF-A0A7C1HGB7-F1
#
_cell.length_a   1.000
_cell.length_b   1.000
_cell.length_c   1.000
_cell.angle_alpha   90.00
_cell.angle_beta   90.00
_cell.angle_gamma   90.00
#
_symmetry.space_group_name_H-M   'P 1'
#
loop_
_entity.id
_entity.type
_entity.pdbx_description
1 polymer ?
#
loop_
_entity_poly.entity_id
_entity_poly.type
_entity_poly.pdbx_seq_one_letter_code
_entity_poly.pdbx_strand_id
1 'polypeptide(L)'
;MAFLEAAVVVYLRELYYPEGFSFPLKMIPMKIYAVELGREAATIIMLAAIGWLSAKSFLNRFASFAIAFGVWDIFYYLFLKITLNWPSNILDWDLLFLIPLPWVGPFIAPVIVSIFLIMAGLHIWLREAQKNPIIASKWHWILEGLAGLIIIGSFLTNAKAMINQTLPSPFHWEIFFIGLLLGIDVFYHATKKSKILGTVA
;
A
#
# COMPACT_ATOMS: atom_id res chain seq x y z
N MET A 1 10.20 5.56 -9.31
CA MET A 1 8.75 5.55 -9.62
C MET A 1 7.95 6.56 -8.82
N ALA A 2 8.21 6.76 -7.53
CA ALA A 2 7.38 7.64 -6.68
C ALA A 2 7.23 9.08 -7.21
N PHE A 3 8.31 9.73 -7.63
CA PHE A 3 8.24 11.09 -8.19
C PHE A 3 7.47 11.16 -9.51
N LEU A 4 7.57 10.13 -10.36
CA LEU A 4 6.82 10.08 -11.62
C LEU A 4 5.32 10.05 -11.35
N GLU A 5 4.90 9.24 -10.38
CA GLU A 5 3.52 9.12 -9.94
C GLU A 5 3.01 10.41 -9.32
N ALA A 6 3.80 11.00 -8.42
CA ALA A 6 3.50 12.31 -7.85
C ALA A 6 3.37 13.39 -8.93
N ALA A 7 4.27 13.43 -9.92
CA ALA A 7 4.23 14.40 -11.02
C ALA A 7 2.93 14.28 -11.83
N VAL A 8 2.47 13.06 -12.16
CA VAL A 8 1.18 12.87 -12.82
C VAL A 8 0.04 13.42 -11.96
N VAL A 9 0.03 13.12 -10.66
CA VAL A 9 -0.99 13.63 -9.72
C VAL A 9 -0.95 15.15 -9.59
N VAL A 10 0.24 15.77 -9.63
CA VAL A 10 0.37 17.24 -9.70
C VAL A 10 -0.36 17.77 -10.93
N TYR A 11 -0.07 17.23 -12.12
CA TYR A 11 -0.77 17.65 -13.34
C TYR A 11 -2.29 17.43 -13.26
N LEU A 12 -2.75 16.30 -12.71
CA LEU A 12 -4.17 16.05 -12.53
C LEU A 12 -4.82 17.05 -11.57
N ARG A 13 -4.15 17.39 -10.46
CA ARG A 13 -4.64 18.37 -9.49
C ARG A 13 -4.69 19.77 -10.08
N GLU A 14 -3.68 20.20 -10.83
CA GLU A 14 -3.70 21.49 -11.52
C GLU A 14 -4.82 21.59 -12.58
N LEU A 15 -5.03 20.52 -13.36
CA LEU A 15 -6.03 20.53 -14.45
C LEU A 15 -7.48 20.41 -13.93
N TYR A 16 -7.72 19.59 -12.92
CA TYR A 16 -9.06 19.25 -12.47
C TYR A 16 -9.45 19.91 -11.14
N TYR A 17 -8.48 20.28 -10.30
CA TYR A 17 -8.68 20.79 -8.93
C TYR A 17 -7.95 22.12 -8.66
N PRO A 18 -8.09 23.15 -9.53
CA PRO A 18 -7.36 24.42 -9.36
C PRO A 18 -7.74 25.17 -8.07
N GLU A 19 -8.97 24.96 -7.56
CA GLU A 19 -9.46 25.57 -6.32
C GLU A 19 -9.12 24.76 -5.06
N GLY A 20 -8.37 23.66 -5.21
CA GLY A 20 -8.02 22.76 -4.12
C GLY A 20 -8.62 21.36 -4.26
N PHE A 21 -7.96 20.41 -3.58
CA PHE A 21 -8.32 18.99 -3.60
C PHE A 21 -9.25 18.65 -2.43
N SER A 22 -10.54 18.52 -2.71
CA SER A 22 -11.58 18.23 -1.72
C SER A 22 -12.58 17.21 -2.23
N PHE A 23 -13.18 16.44 -1.31
CA PHE A 23 -14.25 15.51 -1.63
C PHE A 23 -15.62 16.22 -1.65
N PRO A 24 -16.57 15.77 -2.51
CA PRO A 24 -16.43 14.71 -3.50
C PRO A 24 -15.53 15.12 -4.69
N LEU A 25 -14.75 14.18 -5.22
CA LEU A 25 -13.87 14.47 -6.36
C LEU A 25 -14.68 14.69 -7.64
N LYS A 26 -14.15 15.52 -8.54
CA LYS A 26 -14.79 15.82 -9.82
C LYS A 26 -14.75 14.60 -10.73
N MET A 27 -15.80 14.42 -11.53
CA MET A 27 -15.81 13.40 -12.57
C MET A 27 -14.72 13.67 -13.60
N ILE A 28 -13.84 12.69 -13.77
CA ILE A 28 -12.82 12.66 -14.81
C ILE A 28 -13.41 11.93 -16.03
N PRO A 29 -13.17 12.40 -17.27
CA PRO A 29 -13.63 11.70 -18.47
C PRO A 29 -13.19 10.23 -18.47
N MET A 30 -14.09 9.32 -18.87
CA MET A 30 -13.83 7.87 -18.83
C MET A 30 -12.53 7.45 -19.54
N LYS A 31 -12.15 8.17 -20.60
CA LYS A 31 -10.88 7.94 -21.30
C LYS A 31 -9.66 8.18 -20.41
N ILE A 32 -9.67 9.24 -19.61
CA ILE A 32 -8.58 9.57 -18.69
C ILE A 32 -8.61 8.61 -17.49
N TYR A 33 -9.80 8.27 -16.98
CA TYR A 33 -9.94 7.25 -15.93
C TYR A 33 -9.32 5.90 -16.33
N ALA A 34 -9.55 5.45 -17.57
CA ALA A 34 -8.93 4.23 -18.09
C ALA A 34 -7.41 4.31 -18.19
N VAL A 35 -6.86 5.49 -18.51
CA VAL A 35 -5.41 5.74 -18.52
C VAL A 35 -4.85 5.67 -17.10
N GLU A 36 -5.53 6.25 -16.11
CA GLU A 36 -5.10 6.18 -14.70
C GLU A 36 -5.12 4.74 -14.16
N LEU A 37 -6.14 3.94 -14.50
CA LEU A 37 -6.15 2.51 -14.21
C LEU A 37 -4.95 1.78 -14.83
N GLY A 38 -4.64 2.07 -16.09
CA GLY A 38 -3.49 1.50 -16.78
C GLY A 38 -2.16 1.89 -16.14
N ARG A 39 -2.04 3.16 -15.71
CA ARG A 39 -0.86 3.71 -15.03
C ARG A 39 -0.64 3.02 -13.68
N GLU A 40 -1.67 2.91 -12.84
CA GLU A 40 -1.58 2.21 -11.55
C GLU A 40 -1.20 0.74 -11.71
N ALA A 41 -1.82 0.05 -12.67
CA ALA A 41 -1.48 -1.34 -12.99
C ALA A 41 -0.01 -1.47 -13.42
N ALA A 42 0.47 -0.55 -14.27
CA ALA A 42 1.86 -0.53 -14.71
C ALA A 42 2.82 -0.29 -13.52
N THR A 43 2.45 0.58 -12.57
CA THR A 43 3.24 0.81 -11.36
C THR A 43 3.32 -0.41 -10.47
N ILE A 44 2.21 -1.12 -10.25
CA ILE A 44 2.22 -2.40 -9.53
C ILE A 44 3.12 -3.44 -10.24
N ILE A 45 3.02 -3.55 -11.57
CA ILE A 45 3.85 -4.48 -12.36
C ILE A 45 5.34 -4.13 -12.25
N MET A 46 5.70 -2.85 -12.35
CA MET A 46 7.09 -2.40 -12.21
C MET A 46 7.65 -2.71 -10.82
N LEU A 47 6.88 -2.45 -9.76
CA LEU A 47 7.29 -2.79 -8.39
C LEU A 47 7.43 -4.31 -8.20
N ALA A 48 6.50 -5.10 -8.74
CA ALA A 48 6.57 -6.56 -8.71
C ALA A 48 7.79 -7.09 -9.47
N ALA A 49 8.15 -6.48 -10.60
CA ALA A 49 9.34 -6.82 -11.36
C ALA A 49 10.63 -6.57 -10.56
N ILE A 50 10.73 -5.44 -9.83
CA ILE A 50 11.84 -5.17 -8.92
C ILE A 50 11.95 -6.31 -7.89
N GLY A 51 10.84 -6.67 -7.26
CA GLY A 51 10.82 -7.78 -6.29
C GLY A 51 11.29 -9.10 -6.89
N TRP A 52 10.77 -9.45 -8.07
CA TRP A 52 11.08 -10.71 -8.75
C TRP A 52 12.54 -10.83 -9.19
N LEU A 53 13.15 -9.74 -9.66
CA LEU A 53 14.53 -9.69 -10.11
C LEU A 53 15.55 -9.64 -8.95
N SER A 54 15.13 -9.18 -7.77
CA SER A 54 16.03 -8.94 -6.63
C SER A 54 16.47 -10.21 -5.89
N ALA A 55 15.76 -11.33 -6.05
CA ALA A 55 16.03 -12.54 -5.28
C ALA A 55 15.67 -13.83 -6.02
N LYS A 56 16.19 -14.97 -5.50
CA LYS A 56 15.87 -16.32 -6.01
C LYS A 56 14.68 -16.96 -5.31
N SER A 57 14.57 -16.81 -3.98
CA SER A 57 13.49 -17.40 -3.20
C SER A 57 12.22 -16.55 -3.29
N PHE A 58 11.05 -17.20 -3.30
CA PHE A 58 9.77 -16.51 -3.38
C PHE A 58 9.56 -15.52 -2.23
N LEU A 59 9.92 -15.90 -1.00
CA LEU A 59 9.76 -15.02 0.17
C LEU A 59 10.64 -13.76 0.06
N ASN A 60 11.90 -13.88 -0.37
CA ASN A 60 12.77 -12.71 -0.53
C ASN A 60 12.36 -11.83 -1.73
N ARG A 61 11.77 -12.43 -2.78
CA ARG A 61 11.14 -11.67 -3.88
C ARG A 61 9.96 -10.85 -3.38
N PHE A 62 9.08 -11.46 -2.59
CA PHE A 62 7.94 -10.78 -1.98
C PHE A 62 8.39 -9.71 -0.98
N ALA A 63 9.39 -9.98 -0.15
CA ALA A 63 9.98 -9.01 0.77
C ALA A 63 10.55 -7.79 0.02
N SER A 64 11.23 -8.03 -1.10
CA SER A 64 11.78 -6.96 -1.95
C SER A 64 10.68 -6.13 -2.61
N PHE A 65 9.60 -6.78 -3.07
CA PHE A 65 8.40 -6.08 -3.52
C PHE A 65 7.79 -5.23 -2.40
N ALA A 66 7.62 -5.78 -1.19
CA ALA A 66 7.04 -5.08 -0.05
C ALA A 66 7.86 -3.84 0.35
N ILE A 67 9.19 -3.95 0.38
CA ILE A 67 10.08 -2.80 0.59
C ILE A 67 9.90 -1.76 -0.52
N ALA A 68 9.97 -2.19 -1.79
CA ALA A 68 9.85 -1.28 -2.92
C ALA A 68 8.51 -0.55 -2.95
N PHE A 69 7.40 -1.25 -2.66
CA PHE A 69 6.06 -0.70 -2.56
C PHE A 69 5.95 0.31 -1.41
N GLY A 70 6.41 -0.05 -0.21
CA GLY A 70 6.33 0.85 0.94
C GLY A 70 7.19 2.10 0.77
N VAL A 71 8.39 1.97 0.22
CA VAL A 71 9.26 3.12 -0.09
C VAL A 71 8.60 3.99 -1.15
N TRP A 72 8.04 3.38 -2.19
CA TRP A 72 7.34 4.09 -3.26
C TRP A 72 6.18 4.95 -2.71
N ASP A 73 5.33 4.37 -1.86
CA ASP A 73 4.15 5.02 -1.28
C ASP A 73 4.54 6.19 -0.36
N ILE A 74 5.50 5.99 0.54
CA ILE A 74 5.97 7.07 1.43
C ILE A 74 6.60 8.22 0.62
N PHE A 75 7.43 7.90 -0.36
CA PHE A 75 8.06 8.93 -1.18
C PHE A 75 7.07 9.63 -2.10
N TYR A 76 5.99 8.98 -2.53
CA TYR A 76 4.91 9.62 -3.27
C TYR A 76 4.32 10.79 -2.45
N TYR A 77 3.96 10.55 -1.17
CA TYR A 77 3.48 11.62 -0.30
C TYR A 77 4.54 12.67 0.03
N LEU A 78 5.80 12.27 0.18
CA LEU A 78 6.91 13.22 0.36
C LEU A 78 7.00 14.20 -0.82
N PHE A 79 6.92 13.69 -2.06
CA PHE A 79 6.98 14.53 -3.24
C PHE A 79 5.74 15.40 -3.42
N LEU A 80 4.55 14.90 -3.09
CA LEU A 80 3.35 15.75 -3.04
C LEU A 80 3.49 16.85 -1.98
N LYS A 81 4.12 16.56 -0.84
CA LYS A 81 4.35 17.57 0.20
C LYS A 81 5.31 18.64 -0.28
N ILE A 82 6.34 18.29 -1.02
CA ILE A 82 7.31 19.24 -1.57
C ILE A 82 6.70 20.08 -2.69
N THR A 83 5.89 19.48 -3.56
CA THR A 83 5.40 20.12 -4.80
C THR A 83 4.08 20.87 -4.62
N LEU A 84 3.16 20.34 -3.83
CA LEU A 84 1.81 20.89 -3.63
C LEU A 84 1.57 21.36 -2.19
N ASN A 85 2.54 21.21 -1.29
CA ASN A 85 2.33 21.37 0.16
C ASN A 85 1.19 20.48 0.73
N TRP A 86 0.87 19.38 0.04
CA TRP A 86 -0.16 18.44 0.44
C TRP A 86 0.48 17.10 0.86
N PRO A 87 0.06 16.44 1.94
CA PRO A 87 -1.07 16.75 2.82
C PRO A 87 -0.83 17.98 3.71
N SER A 88 -1.90 18.70 4.03
CA SER A 88 -1.87 19.83 4.99
C SER A 88 -2.03 19.34 6.43
N ASN A 89 -2.90 18.35 6.65
CA ASN A 89 -3.14 17.71 7.95
C ASN A 89 -2.88 16.22 7.87
N ILE A 90 -2.57 15.60 9.02
CA ILE A 90 -2.26 14.16 9.12
C ILE A 90 -3.44 13.24 8.74
N LEU A 91 -4.67 13.75 8.76
CA LEU A 91 -5.88 13.00 8.42
C LEU A 91 -6.51 13.45 7.10
N ASP A 92 -5.80 14.22 6.29
CA ASP A 92 -6.31 14.59 4.97
C ASP A 92 -6.57 13.33 4.13
N TRP A 93 -7.70 13.35 3.44
CA TRP A 93 -8.16 12.24 2.62
C TRP A 93 -7.51 12.27 1.25
N ASP A 94 -7.28 11.08 0.70
CA ASP A 94 -6.77 10.91 -0.66
C ASP A 94 -7.50 9.79 -1.40
N LEU A 95 -7.29 9.78 -2.72
CA LEU A 95 -7.62 8.68 -3.60
C LEU A 95 -6.35 7.84 -3.77
N LEU A 96 -6.29 6.73 -3.03
CA LEU A 96 -5.09 5.93 -2.85
C LEU A 96 -4.77 5.07 -4.08
N PHE A 97 -5.79 4.43 -4.63
CA PHE A 97 -5.75 3.55 -5.79
C PHE A 97 -7.15 3.50 -6.42
N LEU A 98 -7.23 3.15 -7.70
CA LEU A 98 -8.45 2.90 -8.46
C LEU A 98 -8.75 1.40 -8.63
N ILE A 99 -7.77 0.52 -8.41
CA ILE A 99 -7.88 -0.93 -8.62
C ILE A 99 -8.16 -1.66 -7.29
N PRO A 100 -9.15 -2.57 -7.20
CA PRO A 100 -10.15 -2.91 -8.22
C PRO A 100 -11.33 -1.93 -8.27
N LEU A 101 -11.47 -1.10 -7.24
CA LEU A 101 -12.41 0.01 -7.09
C LEU A 101 -11.66 1.17 -6.43
N PRO A 102 -12.21 2.40 -6.38
CA PRO A 102 -11.58 3.53 -5.71
C PRO A 102 -11.33 3.27 -4.21
N TRP A 103 -10.07 3.34 -3.80
CA TRP A 103 -9.62 3.27 -2.41
C TRP A 103 -9.52 4.70 -1.91
N VAL A 104 -10.37 5.06 -0.95
CA VAL A 104 -10.38 6.43 -0.41
C VAL A 104 -10.26 6.38 1.11
N GLY A 105 -9.46 7.29 1.66
CA GLY A 105 -9.26 7.37 3.09
C GLY A 105 -8.12 8.32 3.46
N PRO A 106 -7.84 8.45 4.77
CA PRO A 106 -6.74 9.26 5.28
C PRO A 106 -5.40 8.73 4.77
N PHE A 107 -4.55 9.61 4.23
CA PHE A 107 -3.27 9.20 3.64
C PHE A 107 -2.32 8.52 4.63
N ILE A 108 -2.48 8.77 5.93
CA ILE A 108 -1.65 8.14 6.96
C ILE A 108 -1.89 6.62 7.08
N ALA A 109 -3.07 6.13 6.71
CA ALA A 109 -3.40 4.71 6.76
C ALA A 109 -2.49 3.85 5.83
N PRO A 110 -2.36 4.13 4.52
CA PRO A 110 -1.40 3.42 3.68
C PRO A 110 0.05 3.67 4.10
N VAL A 111 0.42 4.85 4.61
CA VAL A 111 1.77 5.11 5.14
C VAL A 111 2.12 4.17 6.30
N ILE A 112 1.17 3.91 7.21
CA ILE A 112 1.35 2.94 8.31
C ILE A 112 1.60 1.54 7.75
N VAL A 113 0.81 1.11 6.75
CA VAL A 113 1.00 -0.18 6.07
C VAL A 113 2.38 -0.24 5.41
N SER A 114 2.79 0.81 4.72
CA SER A 114 4.08 0.95 4.04
C SER A 114 5.25 0.82 5.01
N ILE A 115 5.18 1.43 6.20
CA ILE A 115 6.19 1.28 7.25
C ILE A 115 6.29 -0.19 7.68
N PHE A 116 5.16 -0.85 7.92
CA PHE A 116 5.15 -2.27 8.31
C PHE A 116 5.74 -3.17 7.20
N LEU A 117 5.34 -2.96 5.94
CA LEU A 117 5.87 -3.70 4.79
C LEU A 117 7.39 -3.56 4.65
N ILE A 118 7.92 -2.34 4.82
CA ILE A 118 9.37 -2.10 4.81
C ILE A 118 10.04 -2.85 5.96
N MET A 119 9.54 -2.71 7.20
CA MET A 119 10.14 -3.36 8.36
C MET A 119 10.11 -4.89 8.25
N ALA A 120 8.98 -5.46 7.83
CA ALA A 120 8.83 -6.90 7.63
C ALA A 120 9.76 -7.42 6.52
N GLY A 121 9.81 -6.71 5.38
CA GLY A 121 10.69 -7.07 4.27
C GLY A 121 12.17 -6.99 4.64
N LEU A 122 12.59 -5.94 5.35
CA LEU A 122 13.96 -5.82 5.85
C LEU A 122 14.28 -6.93 6.85
N HIS A 123 13.34 -7.26 7.74
CA HIS A 123 13.53 -8.34 8.71
C HIS A 123 13.71 -9.71 8.03
N ILE A 124 12.93 -10.00 6.99
CA ILE A 124 13.10 -11.22 6.17
C ILE A 124 14.53 -11.27 5.59
N TRP A 125 15.00 -10.18 4.99
CA TRP A 125 16.35 -10.12 4.41
C TRP A 125 17.46 -10.27 5.45
N LEU A 126 17.33 -9.62 6.60
CA LEU A 126 18.29 -9.74 7.70
C LEU A 126 18.37 -11.19 8.22
N ARG A 127 17.23 -11.87 8.32
CA ARG A 127 17.13 -13.27 8.73
C ARG A 127 17.79 -14.22 7.72
N GLU A 128 17.59 -13.99 6.42
CA GLU A 128 18.29 -14.70 5.35
C GLU A 128 19.82 -14.50 5.45
N ALA A 129 20.28 -13.25 5.61
CA ALA A 129 21.70 -12.93 5.72
C ALA A 129 22.37 -13.57 6.94
N GLN A 130 21.61 -13.73 8.03
CA GLN A 130 22.04 -14.44 9.25
C GLN A 130 21.96 -15.97 9.12
N LYS A 131 21.68 -16.51 7.92
CA LYS A 131 21.48 -17.94 7.66
C LYS A 131 20.37 -18.57 8.52
N ASN A 132 19.38 -17.78 8.92
CA ASN A 132 18.24 -18.21 9.71
C ASN A 132 16.94 -17.74 9.01
N PRO A 133 16.65 -18.24 7.80
CA PRO A 133 15.53 -17.76 6.99
C PRO A 133 14.19 -18.02 7.68
N ILE A 134 13.22 -17.15 7.41
CA ILE A 134 11.84 -17.35 7.88
C ILE A 134 11.17 -18.41 7.01
N ILE A 135 10.59 -19.42 7.64
CA ILE A 135 9.85 -20.50 6.97
C ILE A 135 8.35 -20.26 7.14
N ALA A 136 7.77 -19.56 6.16
CA ALA A 136 6.34 -19.30 6.09
C ALA A 136 5.59 -20.52 5.53
N SER A 137 4.73 -21.13 6.34
CA SER A 137 3.81 -22.18 5.87
C SER A 137 2.65 -21.58 5.04
N LYS A 138 1.91 -22.45 4.32
CA LYS A 138 0.72 -22.05 3.54
C LYS A 138 -0.32 -21.26 4.37
N TRP A 139 -0.47 -21.61 5.65
CA TRP A 139 -1.37 -20.89 6.56
C TRP A 139 -0.95 -19.45 6.84
N HIS A 140 0.34 -19.17 6.94
CA HIS A 140 0.82 -17.79 7.09
C HIS A 140 0.45 -16.99 5.84
N TRP A 141 0.67 -17.53 4.64
CA TRP A 141 0.28 -16.87 3.39
C TRP A 141 -1.23 -16.61 3.29
N ILE A 142 -2.06 -17.57 3.69
CA ILE A 142 -3.53 -17.40 3.70
C ILE A 142 -3.94 -16.28 4.67
N LEU A 143 -3.38 -16.27 5.88
CA LEU A 143 -3.75 -15.31 6.91
C LEU A 143 -3.19 -13.91 6.63
N GLU A 144 -1.98 -13.78 6.09
CA GLU A 144 -1.44 -12.51 5.58
C GLU A 144 -2.27 -11.97 4.41
N GLY A 145 -2.68 -12.85 3.49
CA GLY A 145 -3.60 -12.49 2.41
C GLY A 145 -4.94 -11.98 2.94
N LEU A 146 -5.50 -12.65 3.96
CA LEU A 146 -6.73 -12.22 4.62
C LEU A 146 -6.55 -10.87 5.33
N ALA A 147 -5.45 -10.67 6.05
CA ALA A 147 -5.12 -9.40 6.68
C ALA A 147 -5.07 -8.25 5.65
N GLY A 148 -4.38 -8.48 4.52
CA GLY A 148 -4.34 -7.54 3.40
C GLY A 148 -5.72 -7.25 2.82
N LEU A 149 -6.57 -8.26 2.62
CA LEU A 149 -7.94 -8.08 2.14
C LEU A 149 -8.82 -7.29 3.12
N ILE A 150 -8.64 -7.47 4.43
CA ILE A 150 -9.36 -6.69 5.46
C ILE A 150 -8.93 -5.22 5.40
N ILE A 151 -7.61 -4.95 5.30
CA ILE A 151 -7.08 -3.59 5.13
C ILE A 151 -7.64 -2.95 3.86
N ILE A 152 -7.60 -3.65 2.73
CA ILE A 152 -8.18 -3.16 1.47
C ILE A 152 -9.68 -2.91 1.63
N GLY A 153 -10.40 -3.81 2.30
CA GLY A 153 -11.81 -3.65 2.63
C GLY A 153 -12.12 -2.34 3.35
N SER A 154 -11.24 -1.90 4.26
CA SER A 154 -11.40 -0.62 4.95
C SER A 154 -11.39 0.58 4.00
N PHE A 155 -10.51 0.59 2.98
CA PHE A 155 -10.45 1.64 1.96
C PHE A 155 -11.61 1.59 0.98
N LEU A 156 -12.19 0.41 0.76
CA LEU A 156 -13.31 0.20 -0.16
C LEU A 156 -14.67 0.55 0.43
N THR A 157 -14.78 0.74 1.75
CA THR A 157 -16.04 1.13 2.42
C THR A 157 -16.68 2.36 1.78
N ASN A 158 -15.87 3.32 1.34
CA ASN A 158 -16.30 4.57 0.72
C ASN A 158 -16.25 4.57 -0.81
N ALA A 159 -15.96 3.44 -1.46
CA ALA A 159 -15.89 3.35 -2.92
C ALA A 159 -17.23 3.74 -3.59
N LYS A 160 -18.37 3.35 -3.00
CA LYS A 160 -19.69 3.73 -3.51
C LYS A 160 -19.96 5.22 -3.41
N ALA A 161 -19.54 5.86 -2.31
CA ALA A 161 -19.68 7.30 -2.15
C ALA A 161 -18.87 8.04 -3.23
N MET A 162 -17.66 7.55 -3.51
CA MET A 162 -16.81 8.08 -4.57
C MET A 162 -17.47 7.95 -5.95
N ILE A 163 -17.98 6.76 -6.30
CA ILE A 163 -18.64 6.51 -7.60
C ILE A 163 -19.89 7.39 -7.77
N ASN A 164 -20.65 7.60 -6.70
CA ASN A 164 -21.88 8.39 -6.73
C ASN A 164 -21.65 9.90 -6.51
N GLN A 165 -20.38 10.35 -6.40
CA GLN A 165 -20.01 11.74 -6.10
C GLN A 165 -20.68 12.30 -4.84
N THR A 166 -20.84 11.46 -3.82
CA THR A 166 -21.34 11.88 -2.51
C THR A 166 -20.18 12.06 -1.53
N LEU A 167 -20.41 12.78 -0.44
CA LEU A 167 -19.44 12.88 0.63
C LEU A 167 -19.15 11.49 1.22
N PRO A 168 -17.88 11.15 1.48
CA PRO A 168 -17.54 9.90 2.15
C PRO A 168 -18.00 9.93 3.62
N SER A 169 -18.38 8.77 4.14
CA SER A 169 -18.54 8.57 5.57
C SER A 169 -17.17 8.59 6.25
N PRO A 170 -17.11 8.80 7.59
CA PRO A 170 -15.85 8.67 8.33
C PRO A 170 -15.13 7.35 8.03
N PHE A 171 -13.80 7.38 8.05
CA PHE A 171 -12.97 6.21 7.76
C PHE A 171 -13.10 5.16 8.87
N HIS A 172 -13.31 3.90 8.48
CA HIS A 172 -13.50 2.76 9.37
C HIS A 172 -12.17 2.25 9.92
N TRP A 173 -11.57 3.02 10.83
CA TRP A 173 -10.29 2.69 11.48
C TRP A 173 -10.30 1.32 12.17
N GLU A 174 -11.44 0.91 12.70
CA GLU A 174 -11.63 -0.39 13.34
C GLU A 174 -11.34 -1.55 12.38
N ILE A 175 -11.83 -1.50 11.15
CA ILE A 175 -11.57 -2.54 10.13
C ILE A 175 -10.09 -2.53 9.75
N PHE A 176 -9.53 -1.33 9.55
CA PHE A 176 -8.12 -1.15 9.23
C PHE A 176 -7.20 -1.77 10.30
N PHE A 177 -7.45 -1.46 11.58
CA PHE A 177 -6.63 -1.99 12.68
C PHE A 177 -6.80 -3.49 12.89
N ILE A 178 -8.00 -4.05 12.67
CA ILE A 178 -8.19 -5.51 12.71
C ILE A 178 -7.28 -6.20 11.68
N GLY A 179 -7.26 -5.70 10.44
CA GLY A 179 -6.40 -6.25 9.40
C GLY A 179 -4.92 -6.06 9.71
N LEU A 180 -4.53 -4.86 10.17
CA LEU A 180 -3.14 -4.55 10.50
C LEU A 180 -2.60 -5.42 11.65
N LEU A 181 -3.37 -5.55 12.75
CA LEU A 181 -2.98 -6.37 13.90
C LEU A 181 -2.90 -7.85 13.53
N LEU A 182 -3.85 -8.36 12.74
CA LEU A 182 -3.80 -9.72 12.23
C LEU A 182 -2.51 -9.98 11.43
N GLY A 183 -2.13 -9.07 10.52
CA GLY A 183 -0.90 -9.19 9.75
C GLY A 183 0.36 -9.16 10.64
N ILE A 184 0.42 -8.24 11.61
CA ILE A 184 1.52 -8.16 12.57
C ILE A 184 1.67 -9.49 13.35
N ASP A 185 0.56 -10.03 13.86
CA ASP A 185 0.55 -11.23 14.67
C ASP A 185 0.96 -12.47 13.86
N VAL A 186 0.47 -12.60 12.63
CA VAL A 186 0.81 -13.71 11.72
C VAL A 186 2.28 -13.66 11.34
N PHE A 187 2.80 -12.49 10.98
CA PHE A 187 4.21 -12.30 10.66
C PHE A 187 5.09 -12.63 11.87
N TYR A 188 4.73 -12.13 13.05
CA TYR A 188 5.45 -12.42 14.28
C TYR A 188 5.46 -13.93 14.60
N HIS A 189 4.34 -14.61 14.43
CA HIS A 189 4.26 -16.06 14.61
C HIS A 189 5.19 -16.81 13.63
N ALA A 190 5.24 -16.41 12.36
CA ALA A 190 6.14 -16.99 11.35
C ALA A 190 7.62 -16.82 11.75
N THR A 191 8.00 -15.65 12.26
CA THR A 191 9.37 -15.35 12.67
C THR A 191 9.83 -16.22 13.85
N LYS A 192 8.94 -16.45 14.84
CA LYS A 192 9.19 -17.27 16.03
C LYS A 192 9.34 -18.75 15.71
N LYS A 193 8.41 -19.31 14.93
CA LYS A 193 8.44 -20.72 14.52
C LYS A 193 9.77 -21.09 13.84
N SER A 194 10.28 -20.17 13.04
CA SER A 194 11.54 -20.35 12.31
C SER A 194 12.76 -20.41 13.25
N LYS A 195 12.75 -19.69 14.37
CA LYS A 195 13.82 -19.75 15.38
C LYS A 195 13.90 -21.13 16.05
N ILE A 196 12.75 -21.77 16.29
CA ILE A 196 12.67 -23.08 16.94
C ILE A 196 13.26 -24.17 16.03
N LEU A 197 12.95 -24.13 14.73
CA LEU A 197 13.48 -25.11 13.78
C LEU A 197 15.00 -24.98 13.58
N GLY A 198 15.55 -23.75 13.62
CA GLY A 198 16.99 -23.52 13.51
C GLY A 198 17.82 -23.90 14.74
N THR A 199 17.21 -24.14 15.90
CA THR A 199 17.89 -24.64 17.11
C THR A 199 17.95 -26.17 17.21
N VAL A 200 17.18 -26.87 16.37
CA VAL A 200 17.07 -28.34 16.40
C VAL A 200 17.86 -29.02 15.27
N ALA A 201 18.41 -28.24 14.34
CA ALA A 201 19.29 -28.67 13.24
C ALA A 201 20.74 -28.28 13.53
#